data_AF-A0A9X8DV37-F1
#
_entry.id   AF-A0A9X8DV37-F1
#
_cell.length_a   1.000
_cell.length_b   1.000
_cell.length_c   1.000
_cell.angle_alpha   90.00
_cell.angle_beta   90.00
_cell.angle_gamma   90.00
#
_symmetry.space_group_name_H-M   'P 1'
#
loop_
_entity.id
_entity.type
_entity.pdbx_description
1 polymer ?
#
loop_
_entity_poly.entity_id
_entity_poly.type
_entity_poly.pdbx_seq_one_letter_code
_entity_poly.pdbx_strand_id
1 'polypeptide(L)'
;RNDCAEECRAPCQEGLFEVRCPKTAPGEAETLLAAQVKRWKDGIKVLVNQPQRQKTERGVLLENIVRVDDVLLDSGSDVTVVTRGVMDALDAAGVKVGTVSHSVPHLAYPYGSDAKPVVMTRSVKFNCVTLDTTCGPLVLRGLKAWVDDESTATELIVSHPVMELLGFSVEDLLVGARKK
;
A
#
# COMPACT_ATOMS: atom_id res chain seq x y z
N ARG A 1 21.23 13.79 -33.30
CA ARG A 1 22.06 12.69 -33.85
C ARG A 1 22.48 11.84 -32.66
N ASN A 2 22.17 10.55 -32.75
CA ASN A 2 22.41 9.51 -31.75
C ASN A 2 23.90 9.41 -31.40
N ASP A 3 24.21 9.03 -30.15
CA ASP A 3 25.21 8.01 -29.77
C ASP A 3 25.57 8.09 -28.28
N CYS A 4 24.71 7.57 -27.41
CA CYS A 4 25.03 7.25 -26.01
C CYS A 4 24.25 6.02 -25.52
N ALA A 5 23.94 5.08 -26.43
CA ALA A 5 23.11 3.91 -26.13
C ALA A 5 23.89 2.60 -26.00
N GLU A 6 25.23 2.60 -26.05
CA GLU A 6 25.97 1.34 -26.22
C GLU A 6 27.06 1.02 -25.19
N GLU A 7 27.02 1.58 -23.98
CA GLU A 7 28.03 1.20 -22.97
C GLU A 7 27.52 1.10 -21.53
N CYS A 8 26.44 0.35 -21.34
CA CYS A 8 26.06 -0.17 -20.03
C CYS A 8 25.63 -1.64 -20.16
N ARG A 9 26.55 -2.51 -20.60
CA ARG A 9 26.32 -3.96 -20.67
C ARG A 9 27.37 -4.69 -19.82
N ALA A 10 27.28 -4.55 -18.51
CA ALA A 10 28.01 -5.39 -17.56
C ALA A 10 27.10 -5.77 -16.38
N PRO A 11 27.11 -7.04 -15.93
CA PRO A 11 26.22 -7.52 -14.87
C PRO A 11 26.69 -7.03 -13.49
N CYS A 12 25.77 -6.50 -12.69
CA CYS A 12 26.03 -6.16 -11.29
C CYS A 12 26.26 -7.45 -10.47
N GLN A 13 27.46 -7.63 -9.93
CA GLN A 13 27.69 -8.54 -8.80
C GLN A 13 27.75 -7.74 -7.50
N GLU A 14 27.24 -8.35 -6.42
CA GLU A 14 27.03 -7.71 -5.12
C GLU A 14 28.34 -7.31 -4.43
N GLY A 15 28.37 -6.08 -3.91
CA GLY A 15 29.41 -5.59 -3.01
C GLY A 15 30.10 -4.32 -3.52
N LEU A 16 29.85 -3.20 -2.84
CA LEU A 16 30.32 -1.83 -3.11
C LEU A 16 29.69 -1.13 -4.33
N PHE A 17 28.53 -0.54 -4.12
CA PHE A 17 27.98 0.49 -5.00
C PHE A 17 28.70 1.83 -4.77
N GLU A 18 29.88 2.01 -5.35
CA GLU A 18 30.35 3.36 -5.69
C GLU A 18 30.08 3.54 -7.19
N VAL A 19 28.87 4.02 -7.52
CA VAL A 19 28.51 4.36 -8.89
C VAL A 19 29.32 5.60 -9.29
N ARG A 20 30.53 5.41 -9.81
CA ARG A 20 31.28 6.50 -10.44
C ARG A 20 30.63 6.84 -11.77
N CYS A 21 29.53 7.58 -11.68
CA CYS A 21 29.00 8.32 -12.80
C CYS A 21 30.09 9.33 -13.24
N PRO A 22 30.65 9.21 -14.45
CA PRO A 22 31.82 9.99 -14.88
C PRO A 22 31.56 11.50 -15.03
N LYS A 23 30.34 11.95 -14.73
CA LYS A 23 29.90 13.36 -14.82
C LYS A 23 29.43 13.95 -13.49
N THR A 24 29.48 13.19 -12.40
CA THR A 24 28.98 13.67 -11.10
C THR A 24 30.14 14.24 -10.29
N ALA A 25 30.05 15.52 -9.92
CA ALA A 25 31.05 16.15 -9.07
C ALA A 25 31.03 15.52 -7.65
N PRO A 26 32.18 15.43 -6.96
CA PRO A 26 32.20 14.96 -5.58
C PRO A 26 31.28 15.81 -4.71
N GLY A 27 30.39 15.20 -3.92
CA GLY A 27 29.41 15.94 -3.11
C GLY A 27 28.11 16.30 -3.82
N GLU A 28 28.02 16.12 -5.14
CA GLU A 28 26.83 16.51 -5.92
C GLU A 28 25.63 15.65 -5.56
N ALA A 29 25.83 14.34 -5.36
CA ALA A 29 24.77 13.43 -4.94
C ALA A 29 24.19 13.85 -3.58
N GLU A 30 25.04 14.10 -2.58
CA GLU A 30 24.59 14.56 -1.27
C GLU A 30 23.91 15.92 -1.34
N THR A 31 24.40 16.82 -2.20
CA THR A 31 23.80 18.15 -2.42
C THR A 31 22.42 18.04 -3.08
N LEU A 32 22.26 17.17 -4.08
CA LEU A 32 21.00 16.90 -4.74
C LEU A 32 20.00 16.22 -3.80
N LEU A 33 20.45 15.25 -2.99
CA LEU A 33 19.66 14.63 -1.93
C LEU A 33 19.20 15.67 -0.90
N ALA A 34 20.09 16.53 -0.42
CA ALA A 34 19.76 17.58 0.55
C ALA A 34 18.77 18.60 -0.05
N ALA A 35 18.97 19.02 -1.30
CA ALA A 35 18.08 19.91 -2.02
C ALA A 35 16.70 19.27 -2.27
N GLN A 36 16.65 17.97 -2.57
CA GLN A 36 15.41 17.24 -2.78
C GLN A 36 14.65 17.03 -1.47
N VAL A 37 15.33 16.66 -0.39
CA VAL A 37 14.74 16.58 0.96
C VAL A 37 14.21 17.94 1.40
N LYS A 38 14.94 19.03 1.13
CA LYS A 38 14.48 20.39 1.41
C LYS A 38 13.23 20.74 0.59
N ARG A 39 13.22 20.45 -0.72
CA ARG A 39 12.03 20.63 -1.57
C ARG A 39 10.83 19.80 -1.11
N TRP A 40 11.05 18.59 -0.61
CA TRP A 40 9.99 17.78 -0.02
C TRP A 40 9.46 18.40 1.26
N LYS A 41 10.32 18.87 2.16
CA LYS A 41 9.90 19.57 3.40
C LYS A 41 9.13 20.85 3.10
N ASP A 42 9.57 21.61 2.10
CA ASP A 42 8.97 22.92 1.76
C ASP A 42 7.73 22.78 0.86
N GLY A 43 7.70 21.75 0.00
CA GLY A 43 6.65 21.54 -1.00
C GLY A 43 5.53 20.59 -0.56
N ILE A 44 5.80 19.71 0.40
CA ILE A 44 4.77 18.86 0.99
C ILE A 44 4.11 19.65 2.12
N LYS A 45 3.08 20.42 1.78
CA LYS A 45 1.99 20.65 2.73
C LYS A 45 1.33 19.30 2.93
N VAL A 46 1.90 18.45 3.80
CA VAL A 46 1.20 17.26 4.28
C VAL A 46 -0.13 17.81 4.74
N LEU A 47 -1.23 17.25 4.23
CA LEU A 47 -2.54 17.46 4.81
C LEU A 47 -2.40 17.06 6.28
N VAL A 48 -2.09 18.04 7.12
CA VAL A 48 -2.00 17.92 8.57
C VAL A 48 -3.30 17.28 8.98
N ASN A 49 -3.23 16.07 9.53
CA ASN A 49 -4.28 15.34 10.23
C ASN A 49 -5.66 15.96 10.02
N GLN A 50 -6.23 15.80 8.83
CA GLN A 50 -7.67 15.86 8.70
C GLN A 50 -8.14 14.43 8.91
N PRO A 51 -8.70 14.10 10.10
CA PRO A 51 -9.45 12.86 10.27
C PRO A 51 -10.72 12.84 9.40
N GLN A 52 -10.99 13.92 8.65
CA GLN A 52 -11.93 13.91 7.55
C GLN A 52 -11.33 13.12 6.36
N ARG A 53 -11.16 11.81 6.54
CA ARG A 53 -11.49 10.91 5.43
C ARG A 53 -12.92 11.28 5.05
N GLN A 54 -13.11 11.86 3.87
CA GLN A 54 -14.46 11.98 3.33
C GLN A 54 -14.95 10.55 3.17
N LYS A 55 -15.81 10.10 4.09
CA LYS A 55 -16.45 8.80 3.98
C LYS A 55 -17.10 8.75 2.61
N THR A 56 -16.60 7.88 1.75
CA THR A 56 -17.30 7.56 0.54
C THR A 56 -18.57 6.82 0.97
N GLU A 57 -19.73 7.18 0.41
CA GLU A 57 -20.97 6.39 0.61
C GLU A 57 -20.83 4.95 0.08
N ARG A 58 -19.73 4.69 -0.63
CA ARG A 58 -19.31 3.42 -1.21
C ARG A 58 -18.36 2.74 -0.25
N GLY A 59 -18.76 1.58 0.25
CA GLY A 59 -17.96 0.74 1.14
C GLY A 59 -17.51 -0.54 0.45
N VAL A 60 -16.93 -1.42 1.24
CA VAL A 60 -16.67 -2.81 0.89
C VAL A 60 -17.62 -3.71 1.65
N LEU A 61 -18.15 -4.72 0.96
CA LEU A 61 -18.93 -5.78 1.57
C LEU A 61 -18.09 -7.06 1.63
N LEU A 62 -17.75 -7.48 2.85
CA LEU A 62 -17.02 -8.72 3.13
C LEU A 62 -17.99 -9.87 3.34
N GLU A 63 -17.73 -10.98 2.65
CA GLU A 63 -18.56 -12.20 2.64
C GLU A 63 -20.04 -11.92 2.31
N ASN A 64 -20.29 -10.83 1.58
CA ASN A 64 -21.63 -10.32 1.25
C ASN A 64 -22.50 -9.94 2.48
N ILE A 65 -21.89 -9.71 3.65
CA ILE A 65 -22.60 -9.49 4.91
C ILE A 65 -22.07 -8.27 5.67
N VAL A 66 -20.75 -8.23 5.96
CA VAL A 66 -20.16 -7.17 6.78
C VAL A 66 -19.74 -6.01 5.92
N ARG A 67 -20.31 -4.83 6.18
CA ARG A 67 -19.95 -3.60 5.49
C ARG A 67 -18.80 -2.90 6.21
N VAL A 68 -17.77 -2.54 5.45
CA VAL A 68 -16.60 -1.77 5.88
C VAL A 68 -16.58 -0.47 5.08
N ASP A 69 -16.77 0.67 5.74
CA ASP A 69 -16.76 1.97 5.04
C ASP A 69 -15.33 2.53 4.89
N ASP A 70 -14.44 2.23 5.83
CA ASP A 70 -13.07 2.74 5.84
C ASP A 70 -12.15 1.79 5.06
N VAL A 71 -12.10 1.99 3.75
CA VAL A 71 -11.30 1.18 2.82
C VAL A 71 -10.25 2.05 2.15
N LEU A 72 -8.99 1.61 2.21
CA LEU A 72 -7.87 2.30 1.58
C LEU A 72 -7.25 1.42 0.50
N LEU A 73 -7.22 1.92 -0.74
CA LEU A 73 -6.39 1.35 -1.80
C LEU A 73 -4.99 1.94 -1.67
N ASP A 74 -4.05 1.16 -1.15
CA ASP A 74 -2.70 1.61 -0.81
C ASP A 74 -1.65 0.95 -1.71
N SER A 75 -1.24 1.69 -2.75
CA SER A 75 -0.15 1.27 -3.64
C SER A 75 1.21 1.26 -2.96
N GLY A 76 1.35 1.84 -1.76
CA GLY A 76 2.56 1.78 -0.95
C GLY A 76 2.61 0.56 -0.03
N SER A 77 1.51 -0.20 0.10
CA SER A 77 1.48 -1.40 0.92
C SER A 77 1.80 -2.65 0.10
N ASP A 78 2.72 -3.48 0.61
CA ASP A 78 3.03 -4.79 0.05
C ASP A 78 1.95 -5.84 0.37
N VAL A 79 1.19 -5.62 1.45
CA VAL A 79 0.25 -6.62 1.99
C VAL A 79 -1.12 -6.03 2.30
N THR A 80 -2.16 -6.79 2.00
CA THR A 80 -3.53 -6.40 2.36
C THR A 80 -3.69 -6.62 3.86
N VAL A 81 -4.23 -5.62 4.55
CA VAL A 81 -4.38 -5.62 6.01
C VAL A 81 -5.83 -5.36 6.36
N VAL A 82 -6.33 -6.10 7.35
CA VAL A 82 -7.66 -5.91 7.91
C VAL A 82 -7.54 -5.81 9.43
N THR A 83 -8.32 -4.92 10.04
CA THR A 83 -8.26 -4.71 11.49
C THR A 83 -9.14 -5.71 12.26
N ARG A 84 -8.86 -5.90 13.55
CA ARG A 84 -9.66 -6.77 14.43
C ARG A 84 -11.13 -6.41 14.45
N GLY A 85 -11.51 -5.13 14.40
CA GLY A 85 -12.91 -4.72 14.43
C GLY A 85 -13.75 -5.32 13.28
N VAL A 86 -13.14 -5.55 12.12
CA VAL A 86 -13.79 -6.27 11.01
C VAL A 86 -14.00 -7.75 11.35
N MET A 87 -13.03 -8.40 12.00
CA MET A 87 -13.16 -9.79 12.46
C MET A 87 -14.25 -9.95 13.50
N ASP A 88 -14.32 -9.02 14.44
CA ASP A 88 -15.36 -9.01 15.48
C ASP A 88 -16.75 -8.84 14.85
N ALA A 89 -16.88 -7.98 13.84
CA ALA A 89 -18.13 -7.80 13.09
C ALA A 89 -18.53 -9.06 12.30
N LEU A 90 -17.57 -9.79 11.75
CA LEU A 90 -17.82 -11.07 11.07
C LEU A 90 -18.28 -12.16 12.04
N ASP A 91 -17.65 -12.24 13.20
CA ASP A 91 -18.03 -13.18 14.26
C ASP A 91 -19.43 -12.86 14.80
N ALA A 92 -19.72 -11.59 15.06
CA ALA A 92 -21.05 -11.12 15.47
C ALA A 92 -22.14 -11.41 14.42
N ALA A 93 -21.78 -11.41 13.14
CA ALA A 93 -22.67 -11.78 12.04
C ALA A 93 -22.77 -13.31 11.81
N GLY A 94 -22.04 -14.13 12.58
CA GLY A 94 -22.02 -15.58 12.44
C GLY A 94 -21.28 -16.09 11.20
N VAL A 95 -20.42 -15.27 10.61
CA VAL A 95 -19.69 -15.58 9.37
C VAL A 95 -18.37 -16.25 9.69
N LYS A 96 -18.22 -17.50 9.26
CA LYS A 96 -16.96 -18.24 9.42
C LYS A 96 -16.02 -17.96 8.26
N VAL A 97 -14.93 -17.25 8.54
CA VAL A 97 -13.83 -17.01 7.60
C VAL A 97 -12.66 -17.94 7.88
N GLY A 98 -11.91 -18.30 6.84
CA GLY A 98 -10.73 -19.14 6.98
C GLY A 98 -9.57 -18.34 7.57
N THR A 99 -9.25 -18.55 8.85
CA THR A 99 -8.10 -17.93 9.52
C THR A 99 -6.94 -18.90 9.63
N VAL A 100 -5.73 -18.42 9.38
CA VAL A 100 -4.47 -19.16 9.50
C VAL A 100 -3.57 -18.41 10.48
N SER A 101 -3.14 -19.10 11.53
CA SER A 101 -2.11 -18.60 12.45
C SER A 101 -0.72 -18.94 11.91
N HIS A 102 0.22 -18.01 12.04
CA HIS A 102 1.59 -18.14 11.57
C HIS A 102 2.54 -18.17 12.77
N SER A 103 3.52 -19.09 12.74
CA SER A 103 4.53 -19.20 13.79
C SER A 103 5.54 -18.06 13.76
N VAL A 104 5.75 -17.45 12.58
CA VAL A 104 6.58 -16.27 12.38
C VAL A 104 5.65 -15.10 12.10
N PRO A 105 5.68 -14.02 12.90
CA PRO A 105 4.84 -12.85 12.67
C PRO A 105 5.28 -12.10 11.41
N HIS A 106 4.30 -11.55 10.70
CA HIS A 106 4.54 -10.57 9.65
C HIS A 106 4.63 -9.17 10.27
N LEU A 107 5.62 -8.38 9.84
CA LEU A 107 5.85 -7.02 10.33
C LEU A 107 5.56 -6.05 9.19
N ALA A 108 4.58 -5.17 9.38
CA ALA A 108 4.34 -4.04 8.49
C ALA A 108 4.96 -2.77 9.09
N TYR A 109 5.62 -1.97 8.25
CA TYR A 109 6.33 -0.76 8.68
C TYR A 109 5.57 0.47 8.17
N PRO A 110 4.64 1.02 8.96
CA PRO A 110 3.92 2.22 8.57
C PRO A 110 4.88 3.39 8.38
N TYR A 111 4.50 4.32 7.50
CA TYR A 111 5.32 5.50 7.22
C TYR A 111 5.36 6.45 8.42
N GLY A 112 6.57 6.87 8.81
CA GLY A 112 6.79 7.87 9.85
C GLY A 112 7.99 7.54 10.72
N SER A 113 8.80 8.53 11.07
CA SER A 113 10.06 8.33 11.82
C SER A 113 9.87 7.67 13.18
N ASP A 114 8.72 7.91 13.83
CA ASP A 114 8.38 7.37 15.15
C ASP A 114 7.31 6.26 15.07
N ALA A 115 6.96 5.83 13.87
CA ALA A 115 5.90 4.84 13.66
C ALA A 115 6.41 3.45 14.07
N LYS A 116 5.69 2.81 15.00
CA LYS A 116 6.03 1.46 15.46
C LYS A 116 5.61 0.43 14.40
N PRO A 117 6.40 -0.64 14.18
CA PRO A 117 5.98 -1.73 13.31
C PRO A 117 4.68 -2.37 13.81
N VAL A 118 3.76 -2.66 12.90
CA VAL A 118 2.54 -3.41 13.19
C VAL A 118 2.85 -4.90 13.09
N VAL A 119 2.58 -5.63 14.17
CA VAL A 119 2.89 -7.06 14.30
C VAL A 119 1.64 -7.89 14.03
N MET A 120 1.67 -8.74 13.01
CA MET A 120 0.52 -9.54 12.58
C MET A 120 0.88 -11.03 12.65
N THR A 121 0.12 -11.81 13.41
CA THR A 121 0.40 -13.25 13.64
C THR A 121 -0.58 -14.17 12.92
N ARG A 122 -1.66 -13.62 12.36
CA ARG A 122 -2.68 -14.39 11.66
C ARG A 122 -3.11 -13.71 10.38
N SER A 123 -3.50 -14.52 9.41
CA SER A 123 -4.05 -14.08 8.14
C SER A 123 -5.42 -14.69 7.94
N VAL A 124 -6.30 -14.00 7.23
CA VAL A 124 -7.61 -14.46 6.81
C VAL A 124 -7.66 -14.63 5.31
N LYS A 125 -8.47 -15.56 4.84
CA LYS A 125 -8.89 -15.65 3.44
C LYS A 125 -10.39 -15.37 3.36
N PHE A 126 -10.73 -14.25 2.75
CA PHE A 126 -12.11 -13.92 2.38
C PHE A 126 -12.48 -14.61 1.08
N ASN A 127 -13.62 -15.30 1.05
CA ASN A 127 -14.10 -15.94 -0.16
C ASN A 127 -14.66 -14.92 -1.13
N CYS A 128 -15.31 -13.87 -0.62
CA CYS A 128 -15.94 -12.82 -1.42
C CYS A 128 -15.74 -11.45 -0.77
N VAL A 129 -15.20 -10.50 -1.54
CA VAL A 129 -15.04 -9.09 -1.14
C VAL A 129 -15.59 -8.24 -2.28
N THR A 130 -16.65 -7.49 -2.02
CA THR A 130 -17.32 -6.68 -3.04
C THR A 130 -17.03 -5.20 -2.79
N LEU A 131 -16.36 -4.56 -3.75
CA LEU A 131 -16.07 -3.13 -3.78
C LEU A 131 -17.16 -2.40 -4.55
N ASP A 132 -17.82 -1.41 -3.93
CA ASP A 132 -18.84 -0.60 -4.59
C ASP A 132 -18.21 0.47 -5.50
N THR A 133 -18.04 0.19 -6.79
CA THR A 133 -17.48 1.16 -7.74
C THR A 133 -18.56 1.89 -8.54
N THR A 134 -18.24 3.06 -9.10
CA THR A 134 -19.18 3.84 -9.94
C THR A 134 -19.56 3.11 -11.22
N CYS A 135 -18.72 2.15 -11.65
CA CYS A 135 -18.93 1.33 -12.84
C CYS A 135 -19.64 0.00 -12.52
N GLY A 136 -20.11 -0.18 -11.28
CA GLY A 136 -20.73 -1.41 -10.78
C GLY A 136 -19.90 -2.10 -9.69
N PRO A 137 -20.46 -3.13 -9.03
CA PRO A 137 -19.76 -3.87 -8.00
C PRO A 137 -18.59 -4.66 -8.59
N LEU A 138 -17.43 -4.57 -7.95
CA LEU A 138 -16.23 -5.34 -8.28
C LEU A 138 -16.03 -6.41 -7.21
N VAL A 139 -16.06 -7.68 -7.62
CA VAL A 139 -15.98 -8.82 -6.69
C VAL A 139 -14.60 -9.46 -6.73
N LEU A 140 -13.89 -9.43 -5.62
CA LEU A 140 -12.64 -10.14 -5.40
C LEU A 140 -12.93 -11.46 -4.69
N ARG A 141 -12.38 -12.56 -5.21
CA ARG A 141 -12.54 -13.89 -4.61
C ARG A 141 -11.23 -14.40 -4.06
N GLY A 142 -11.30 -15.00 -2.88
CA GLY A 142 -10.13 -15.60 -2.22
C GLY A 142 -9.09 -14.57 -1.77
N LEU A 143 -9.50 -13.32 -1.49
CA LEU A 143 -8.61 -12.26 -1.03
C LEU A 143 -7.99 -12.68 0.31
N LYS A 144 -6.66 -12.68 0.37
CA LYS A 144 -5.91 -12.93 1.59
C LYS A 144 -5.54 -11.59 2.23
N ALA A 145 -5.76 -11.46 3.53
CA ALA A 145 -5.39 -10.28 4.30
C ALA A 145 -4.73 -10.69 5.61
N TRP A 146 -3.73 -9.93 6.04
CA TRP A 146 -3.20 -10.04 7.41
C TRP A 146 -4.11 -9.32 8.39
N VAL A 147 -4.17 -9.83 9.61
CA VAL A 147 -5.00 -9.22 10.65
C VAL A 147 -4.14 -8.36 11.57
N ASP A 148 -4.46 -7.09 11.65
CA ASP A 148 -3.99 -6.20 12.71
C ASP A 148 -4.87 -6.39 13.95
N ASP A 149 -4.34 -7.13 14.92
CA ASP A 149 -5.02 -7.44 16.18
C ASP A 149 -4.94 -6.30 17.21
N GLU A 150 -4.10 -5.29 17.00
CA GLU A 150 -3.96 -4.16 17.92
C GLU A 150 -5.08 -3.14 17.70
N SER A 151 -5.44 -2.88 16.44
CA SER A 151 -6.48 -1.91 16.08
C SER A 151 -7.90 -2.45 16.24
N THR A 152 -8.74 -1.75 17.02
CA THR A 152 -10.20 -2.00 17.09
C THR A 152 -10.98 -1.28 15.99
N ALA A 153 -10.31 -0.57 15.08
CA ALA A 153 -10.99 0.12 13.99
C ALA A 153 -11.66 -0.91 13.05
N THR A 154 -12.53 -0.45 12.16
CA THR A 154 -13.16 -1.29 11.13
C THR A 154 -12.64 -0.86 9.77
N GLU A 155 -11.40 -1.26 9.44
CA GLU A 155 -10.68 -0.78 8.26
C GLU A 155 -10.15 -1.94 7.41
N LEU A 156 -10.06 -1.70 6.11
CA LEU A 156 -9.45 -2.61 5.14
C LEU A 156 -8.47 -1.85 4.25
N ILE A 157 -7.21 -2.28 4.24
CA ILE A 157 -6.18 -1.78 3.33
C ILE A 157 -5.96 -2.81 2.24
N VAL A 158 -6.15 -2.41 0.98
CA VAL A 158 -5.88 -3.23 -0.21
C VAL A 158 -4.52 -2.85 -0.76
N SER A 159 -3.64 -3.85 -0.88
CA SER A 159 -2.24 -3.66 -1.23
C SER A 159 -1.98 -3.53 -2.72
N HIS A 160 -0.78 -3.04 -3.03
CA HIS A 160 -0.25 -2.92 -4.37
C HIS A 160 -0.42 -4.19 -5.23
N PRO A 161 -0.05 -5.41 -4.79
CA PRO A 161 -0.20 -6.60 -5.63
C PRO A 161 -1.65 -6.92 -6.01
N VAL A 162 -2.61 -6.53 -5.15
CA VAL A 162 -4.05 -6.69 -5.45
C VAL A 162 -4.49 -5.61 -6.43
N MET A 163 -4.00 -4.38 -6.26
CA MET A 163 -4.29 -3.29 -7.19
C MET A 163 -3.74 -3.56 -8.59
N GLU A 164 -2.53 -4.09 -8.71
CA GLU A 164 -1.95 -4.52 -10.01
C GLU A 164 -2.82 -5.58 -10.68
N LEU A 165 -3.30 -6.58 -9.92
CA LEU A 165 -4.19 -7.61 -10.44
C LEU A 165 -5.51 -7.04 -10.98
N LEU A 166 -5.95 -5.91 -10.42
CA LEU A 166 -7.11 -5.16 -10.86
C LEU A 166 -6.83 -4.23 -12.04
N GLY A 167 -5.59 -4.20 -12.55
CA GLY A 167 -5.17 -3.37 -13.66
C GLY A 167 -4.90 -1.92 -13.26
N PHE A 168 -4.74 -1.62 -11.97
CA PHE A 168 -4.23 -0.32 -11.55
C PHE A 168 -2.72 -0.29 -11.74
N SER A 169 -2.24 0.59 -12.64
CA SER A 169 -0.84 0.99 -12.70
C SER A 169 -0.70 2.37 -12.07
N VAL A 170 0.34 2.53 -11.24
CA VAL A 170 0.70 3.82 -10.65
C VAL A 170 1.14 4.79 -11.74
N GLU A 171 1.89 4.33 -12.73
CA GLU A 171 2.34 5.12 -13.87
C GLU A 171 1.16 5.65 -14.68
N ASP A 172 0.20 4.79 -15.01
CA ASP A 172 -1.00 5.20 -15.75
C ASP A 172 -1.84 6.19 -14.95
N LEU A 173 -1.98 5.98 -13.64
CA LEU A 173 -2.66 6.90 -12.73
C LEU A 173 -1.98 8.27 -12.70
N LEU A 174 -0.64 8.30 -12.58
CA LEU A 174 0.15 9.52 -12.54
C LEU A 174 0.14 10.26 -13.89
N VAL A 175 0.21 9.53 -15.01
CA VAL A 175 0.09 10.11 -16.36
C VAL A 175 -1.31 10.67 -16.57
N GLY A 176 -2.36 9.98 -16.12
CA GLY A 176 -3.73 10.48 -16.15
C GLY A 176 -3.92 11.74 -15.32
N ALA A 177 -3.32 11.79 -14.12
CA ALA A 177 -3.37 12.95 -13.23
C ALA A 177 -2.65 14.19 -13.82
N ARG A 178 -1.57 14.00 -14.58
CA ARG A 178 -0.83 15.08 -15.26
C ARG A 178 -1.57 15.68 -16.46
N LYS A 179 -2.58 14.99 -17.00
CA LYS A 179 -3.36 15.43 -18.16
C LYS A 179 -4.55 16.33 -17.78
N LYS A 180 -4.59 16.84 -16.55
CA LYS A 180 -5.59 17.81 -16.07
C LYS A 180 -4.95 19.16 -15.77
#